data_AF-M0DZ90-F1
#
_entry.id   AF-M0DZ90-F1
#
_cell.length_a   1.000
_cell.length_b   1.000
_cell.length_c   1.000
_cell.angle_alpha   90.00
_cell.angle_beta   90.00
_cell.angle_gamma   90.00
#
_symmetry.space_group_name_H-M   'P 1'
#
loop_
_entity.id
_entity.type
_entity.pdbx_description
1 polymer ?
#
loop_
_entity_poly.entity_id
_entity_poly.type
_entity_poly.pdbx_seq_one_letter_code
_entity_poly.pdbx_strand_id
1 'polypeptide(L)' 'MVEACPHLTYREAGDGATFDGADFGEPRAFCTVTESFVQPMRADICNARYGLDPETDCEFYVEPESSSDETERPDADR' A
#
# COMPACT_ATOMS: atom_id res chain seq x y z
N MET A 1 -0.40 11.29 -7.85
CA MET A 1 -1.53 10.92 -6.98
C MET A 1 -1.54 9.40 -6.92
N VAL A 2 -1.01 8.84 -5.84
CA VAL A 2 -0.93 7.38 -5.69
C VAL A 2 -2.30 6.92 -5.22
N GLU A 3 -3.15 6.51 -6.18
CA GLU A 3 -4.53 6.09 -5.92
C GLU A 3 -4.63 4.82 -5.06
N ALA A 4 -3.52 4.09 -4.86
CA ALA A 4 -3.41 2.98 -3.93
C ALA A 4 -1.96 2.76 -3.49
N CYS A 5 -1.75 2.54 -2.19
CA CYS A 5 -0.44 2.28 -1.60
C CYS A 5 0.20 1.01 -2.20
N PRO A 6 1.41 1.10 -2.80
CA PRO A 6 2.06 -0.02 -3.48
C PRO A 6 2.52 -1.13 -2.52
N HIS A 7 2.55 -0.84 -1.22
CA HIS A 7 2.90 -1.81 -0.19
C HIS A 7 1.72 -2.66 0.28
N LEU A 8 0.52 -2.46 -0.27
CA LEU A 8 -0.65 -3.27 0.03
C LEU A 8 -0.76 -4.43 -0.96
N THR A 9 -0.73 -5.66 -0.45
CA THR A 9 -0.95 -6.88 -1.23
C THR A 9 -2.07 -7.72 -0.61
N TYR A 10 -2.77 -8.50 -1.42
CA TYR A 10 -3.76 -9.45 -0.92
C TYR A 10 -3.17 -10.86 -0.94
N ARG A 11 -3.19 -11.55 0.20
CA ARG A 11 -2.57 -12.88 0.39
C ARG A 11 -3.53 -13.82 1.08
N GLU A 12 -3.57 -15.07 0.63
CA GLU A 12 -4.26 -16.16 1.30
C GLU A 12 -3.41 -16.70 2.47
N ALA A 13 -4.08 -17.18 3.53
CA ALA A 13 -3.40 -17.77 4.68
C ALA A 13 -2.97 -19.22 4.37
N GLY A 14 -2.18 -19.42 3.32
CA GLY A 14 -1.71 -20.76 2.89
C GLY A 14 -0.21 -20.99 3.13
N ASP A 15 0.58 -19.92 3.27
CA ASP A 15 2.06 -19.97 3.25
C ASP A 15 2.67 -19.60 4.61
N GLY A 16 2.18 -20.21 5.70
CA GLY A 16 2.70 -19.97 7.06
C GLY A 16 2.39 -18.60 7.68
N ALA A 17 1.70 -17.72 6.95
CA ALA A 17 1.27 -16.41 7.42
C ALA A 17 -0.07 -16.54 8.16
N THR A 18 -0.03 -16.98 9.43
CA THR A 18 -1.20 -16.96 10.32
C THR A 18 -1.34 -15.60 10.98
N PHE A 19 -2.44 -14.90 10.73
CA PHE A 19 -2.85 -13.76 11.55
C PHE A 19 -3.72 -14.28 12.68
N ASP A 20 -3.28 -14.09 13.92
CA ASP A 20 -3.99 -14.57 15.12
C ASP A 20 -4.29 -16.09 15.09
N GLY A 21 -3.42 -16.89 14.45
CA GLY A 21 -3.60 -18.35 14.36
C GLY A 21 -4.79 -18.83 13.52
N ALA A 22 -5.46 -17.94 12.79
CA ALA A 22 -6.63 -18.28 11.97
C ALA A 22 -6.26 -18.49 10.49
N ASP A 23 -6.76 -19.58 9.92
CA ASP A 23 -6.79 -19.82 8.47
C ASP A 23 -7.97 -19.03 7.88
N PHE A 24 -7.67 -18.12 6.95
CA PHE A 24 -8.68 -17.38 6.21
C PHE A 24 -8.82 -18.00 4.82
N GLY A 25 -9.99 -18.56 4.52
CA GLY A 25 -10.29 -19.13 3.20
C GLY A 25 -10.41 -18.12 2.05
N GLU A 26 -10.08 -16.84 2.29
CA GLU A 26 -10.15 -15.75 1.32
C GLU A 26 -8.92 -14.83 1.46
N PRO A 27 -8.50 -14.19 0.35
CA PRO A 27 -7.32 -13.33 0.33
C PRO A 27 -7.53 -12.09 1.21
N ARG A 28 -6.59 -11.85 2.13
CA ARG A 28 -6.63 -10.74 3.09
C ARG A 28 -5.56 -9.69 2.79
N ALA A 29 -5.87 -8.45 3.15
CA ALA A 29 -4.96 -7.33 3.01
C ALA A 29 -3.72 -7.51 3.92
N PHE A 30 -2.56 -7.49 3.30
CA PHE A 30 -1.26 -7.64 3.91
C PHE A 30 -0.40 -6.43 3.56
N CYS A 31 0.14 -5.79 4.59
CA CYS A 31 1.05 -4.66 4.42
C CYS A 31 2.48 -5.18 4.43
N THR A 32 3.23 -4.92 3.36
CA THR A 32 4.64 -5.34 3.26
C THR A 32 5.57 -4.46 4.08
N VAL A 33 5.14 -3.26 4.51
CA VAL A 33 5.95 -2.39 5.39
C VAL A 33 6.01 -2.96 6.81
N THR A 34 4.87 -3.36 7.36
CA THR A 34 4.79 -3.97 8.70
C THR A 34 4.86 -5.49 8.65
N GLU A 35 5.01 -6.06 7.44
CA GLU A 35 5.05 -7.50 7.16
C GLU A 35 3.94 -8.30 7.88
N SER A 36 2.75 -7.71 7.94
CA SER A 36 1.63 -8.21 8.73
C SER A 36 0.31 -7.99 8.02
N PHE A 37 -0.67 -8.85 8.31
CA PHE A 37 -2.05 -8.62 7.87
C PHE A 37 -2.63 -7.41 8.58
N VAL A 38 -3.28 -6.55 7.80
CA VAL A 38 -3.91 -5.33 8.30
C VAL A 38 -5.42 -5.51 8.41
N GLN A 39 -6.03 -4.73 9.30
CA GLN A 39 -7.48 -4.69 9.42
C GLN A 39 -8.14 -4.09 8.17
N PRO A 40 -9.42 -4.41 7.91
CA PRO A 40 -10.17 -3.86 6.78
C PRO A 40 -10.10 -2.33 6.71
N MET A 41 -10.24 -1.66 7.86
CA MET A 41 -10.17 -0.20 7.94
C MET A 41 -8.83 0.36 7.45
N ARG A 42 -7.72 -0.31 7.77
CA ARG A 42 -6.40 0.07 7.22
C ARG A 42 -6.26 -0.25 5.75
N ALA A 43 -6.85 -1.35 5.29
CA ALA A 43 -6.89 -1.65 3.87
C ALA A 43 -7.65 -0.57 3.09
N ASP A 44 -8.74 -0.03 3.64
CA ASP A 44 -9.48 1.08 3.02
C ASP A 44 -8.62 2.35 2.93
N ILE A 45 -7.87 2.70 3.98
CA ILE A 45 -6.90 3.83 3.96
C ILE A 45 -5.84 3.60 2.86
N CYS A 46 -5.22 2.42 2.84
CA CYS A 46 -4.19 2.10 1.85
C CYS A 46 -4.72 2.08 0.41
N ASN A 47 -6.00 1.76 0.18
CA ASN A 47 -6.63 1.82 -1.14
C ASN A 47 -7.18 3.21 -1.50
N ALA A 48 -6.87 4.24 -0.70
CA ALA A 48 -7.46 5.57 -0.79
C ALA A 48 -9.01 5.57 -0.90
N ARG A 49 -9.64 4.55 -0.31
CA ARG A 49 -11.08 4.34 -0.45
C ARG A 49 -11.80 5.35 0.43
N TYR A 50 -12.98 5.80 -0.02
CA TYR A 50 -13.80 6.76 0.71
C TYR A 50 -13.17 8.16 0.89
N GLY A 51 -12.16 8.50 0.09
CA GLY A 51 -11.45 9.78 0.19
C GLY A 51 -10.46 9.82 1.37
N LEU A 52 -9.96 8.65 1.77
CA LEU A 52 -8.85 8.52 2.71
C LEU A 52 -7.54 8.69 1.94
N ASP A 53 -6.53 9.30 2.55
CA ASP A 53 -5.24 9.51 1.92
C ASP A 53 -4.19 8.63 2.61
N PRO A 54 -3.55 7.68 1.92
CA PRO A 54 -2.56 6.80 2.55
C PRO A 54 -1.38 7.60 3.11
N GLU A 55 -1.05 8.74 2.51
CA GLU A 55 0.06 9.62 2.90
C GLU A 55 -0.17 10.34 4.24
N THR A 56 -1.43 10.69 4.54
CA THR A 56 -1.81 11.44 5.75
C THR A 56 -2.50 10.60 6.82
N ASP A 57 -3.26 9.58 6.42
CA ASP A 57 -4.09 8.78 7.31
C ASP A 57 -3.44 7.44 7.72
N CYS A 58 -2.36 7.01 7.05
CA CYS A 58 -1.64 5.79 7.43
C CYS A 58 -0.34 6.10 8.18
N GLU A 59 -0.29 5.71 9.46
CA GLU A 59 0.88 5.92 10.33
C GLU A 59 2.15 5.15 9.92
N PHE A 60 2.02 4.16 9.02
CA PHE A 60 3.14 3.36 8.49
C PHE A 60 3.35 3.56 6.99
N TYR A 61 2.75 4.60 6.41
CA TYR A 61 2.98 4.88 5.00
C TYR A 61 4.46 5.16 4.77
N VAL A 62 5.00 4.49 3.75
CA VAL A 62 6.31 4.78 3.21
C VAL A 62 6.06 5.23 1.80
N GLU A 63 6.48 6.45 1.48
CA GLU A 63 6.44 6.93 0.11
C GLU A 63 7.25 5.94 -0.73
N PRO A 64 6.66 5.30 -1.74
CA PRO A 64 7.48 4.57 -2.69
C PRO A 64 8.46 5.57 -3.28
N GLU A 65 9.69 5.15 -3.58
CA GLU A 65 10.58 5.94 -4.45
C GLU A 65 9.80 6.20 -5.74
N SER A 66 9.15 7.36 -5.79
CA SER A 66 8.39 7.79 -6.93
C SER A 66 9.47 7.97 -7.97
N SER A 67 9.48 7.10 -9.00
CA SER A 67 10.26 7.35 -10.21
C SER A 67 9.66 8.58 -10.88
N SER A 68 9.91 9.74 -10.29
CA SER A 68 9.89 11.03 -10.93
C SER A 68 11.15 11.10 -11.79
N ASP A 69 11.22 10.21 -12.79
CA ASP A 69 11.91 10.54 -14.02
C ASP A 69 10.96 11.44 -14.83
N GLU A 70 10.90 12.71 -14.46
CA GLU A 70 10.82 13.73 -15.48
C GLU A 70 11.89 14.77 -15.12
N THR A 71 13.04 14.54 -15.74
CA THR A 71 14.11 15.50 -15.90
C THR A 71 13.53 16.87 -16.25
N GLU A 72 13.62 17.78 -15.29
CA GLU A 72 13.46 19.19 -15.52
C GLU A 72 14.52 19.62 -16.55
N ARG A 73 14.09 20.00 -17.76
CA ARG A 73 14.26 21.35 -18.32
C ARG A 73 14.02 21.35 -19.85
N PRO A 74 12.95 21.98 -20.34
CA PRO A 74 12.92 22.48 -21.71
C PRO A 74 13.79 23.75 -21.77
N ASP A 75 14.99 23.68 -22.34
CA ASP A 75 15.60 24.83 -23.05
C ASP A 75 16.85 24.40 -23.82
N ALA A 76 16.66 24.00 -25.07
CA ALA A 76 17.74 23.89 -26.05
C ALA A 76 17.20 24.18 -27.45
N ASP A 77 16.47 25.28 -27.63
CA ASP A 77 16.33 25.89 -28.96
C ASP A 77 15.95 27.38 -28.85
N ARG A 78 16.98 28.24 -28.96
CA ARG A 78 17.05 29.40 -29.87
C ARG A 78 17.60 30.70 -29.27
#